data_AF-A0AA39MCT4-F1
#
_entry.id   AF-A0AA39MCT4-F1
#
_cell.length_a   1.000
_cell.length_b   1.000
_cell.length_c   1.000
_cell.angle_alpha   90.00
_cell.angle_beta   90.00
_cell.angle_gamma   90.00
#
_symmetry.space_group_name_H-M   'P 1'
#
loop_
_entity.id
_entity.type
_entity.pdbx_description
1 polymer ?
#
loop_
_entity_poly.entity_id
_entity_poly.type
_entity_poly.pdbx_seq_one_letter_code
_entity_poly.pdbx_strand_id
1 'polypeptide(L)'
;MSQVGKMAEDLTRKDPSDYGAVCEFMLYLANSPTVLTAFALKFTCGLLGFTLLICVFVFVKQNQNLHKNANIILYAHYTLTLVASFGVSFNDGFDLFRLTVFRREQTDSDCGLFSMPAYIGVWCRLVTFCGNAGSCLTITALAIERSYATFYAKTYEKRGNKNLGVVLSILCIFACFFIAAFIGSSANFGRHLPMQSLTPEAVHRTAIVADVLTVIEFFNAIIFAVLWLLNFLWKKHTNRIFATLTHKYQRQENMRSVTILLPLAVLHLTISITAFLLTEIGSMYAHTNQEVLFVIITRDIYPLYDFLLPVYLLCYEFKKRKVTNYDNKNDSFMAKMGVNISQEQDGHFEMLKNMFDAQFDKRAA
;
A
#
# COMPACT_ATOMS: atom_id res chain seq x y z
N MET A 1 46.22 -0.34 4.82
CA MET A 1 45.08 -1.09 4.25
C MET A 1 44.66 -2.31 5.11
N SER A 2 44.63 -2.20 6.45
CA SER A 2 44.03 -3.23 7.33
C SER A 2 43.51 -2.60 8.64
N GLN A 3 42.51 -1.73 8.50
CA GLN A 3 41.70 -1.22 9.62
C GLN A 3 40.20 -1.22 9.24
N VAL A 4 39.81 -2.00 8.24
CA VAL A 4 38.40 -2.23 7.92
C VAL A 4 37.90 -3.29 8.90
N GLY A 5 37.43 -2.89 10.07
CA GLY A 5 36.90 -3.88 11.03
C GLY A 5 36.47 -3.37 12.40
N LYS A 6 36.84 -2.15 12.80
CA LYS A 6 36.19 -1.52 13.96
C LYS A 6 34.99 -0.74 13.47
N MET A 7 33.79 -1.16 13.89
CA MET A 7 32.61 -0.33 13.70
C MET A 7 32.78 0.99 14.44
N ALA A 8 32.27 2.07 13.82
CA ALA A 8 32.35 3.41 14.35
C ALA A 8 31.72 3.47 15.76
N GLU A 9 32.20 4.41 16.56
CA GLU A 9 31.69 4.61 17.92
C GLU A 9 30.23 5.11 17.89
N ASP A 10 29.41 4.71 18.87
CA ASP A 10 27.96 4.97 18.89
C ASP A 10 27.66 6.48 18.89
N LEU A 11 27.02 6.95 17.80
CA LEU A 11 26.61 8.34 17.59
C LEU A 11 25.72 8.90 18.71
N THR A 12 25.03 8.05 19.47
CA THR A 12 24.19 8.52 20.59
C THR A 12 24.99 9.00 21.79
N ARG A 13 26.25 8.58 21.93
CA ARG A 13 27.14 8.96 23.04
C ARG A 13 27.96 10.21 22.74
N LYS A 14 28.07 10.58 21.46
CA LYS A 14 28.84 11.75 21.03
C LYS A 14 27.98 13.00 21.00
N ASP A 15 28.65 14.14 21.10
CA ASP A 15 27.99 15.43 21.03
C ASP A 15 27.25 15.55 19.67
N PRO A 16 26.00 16.02 19.63
CA PRO A 16 25.27 16.30 18.38
C PRO A 16 26.04 17.14 17.35
N SER A 17 27.06 17.89 17.79
CA SER A 17 27.95 18.71 16.96
C SER A 17 29.23 18.00 16.49
N ASP A 18 29.47 16.74 16.87
CA ASP A 18 30.67 16.00 16.44
C ASP A 18 30.55 15.51 14.99
N TYR A 19 30.91 16.40 14.06
CA TYR A 19 30.97 16.12 12.63
C TYR A 19 31.92 14.98 12.28
N GLY A 20 32.95 14.72 13.10
CA GLY A 20 33.95 13.66 12.84
C GLY A 20 33.31 12.27 12.87
N ALA A 21 32.45 12.01 13.86
CA ALA A 21 31.75 10.73 13.98
C ALA A 21 30.72 10.50 12.86
N VAL A 22 30.00 11.56 12.46
CA VAL A 22 29.06 11.50 11.34
C VAL A 22 29.82 11.21 10.04
N CYS A 23 30.94 11.89 9.82
CA CYS A 23 31.86 11.66 8.71
C CYS A 23 32.32 10.20 8.62
N GLU A 24 32.85 9.65 9.71
CA GLU A 24 33.38 8.29 9.75
C GLU A 24 32.30 7.27 9.35
N PHE A 25 31.08 7.44 9.89
CA PHE A 25 29.97 6.57 9.56
C PHE A 25 29.48 6.76 8.12
N MET A 26 29.47 7.99 7.59
CA MET A 26 29.16 8.23 6.17
C MET A 26 30.17 7.55 5.23
N LEU A 27 31.46 7.61 5.55
CA LEU A 27 32.51 6.92 4.79
C LEU A 27 32.31 5.40 4.85
N TYR A 28 31.92 4.87 6.01
CA TYR A 28 31.56 3.45 6.15
C TYR A 28 30.40 3.06 5.21
N LEU A 29 29.33 3.86 5.17
CA LEU A 29 28.19 3.62 4.27
C LEU A 29 28.58 3.73 2.79
N ALA A 30 29.36 4.76 2.43
CA ALA A 30 29.82 5.00 1.06
C ALA A 30 30.76 3.90 0.55
N ASN A 31 31.52 3.25 1.44
CA ASN A 31 32.42 2.15 1.08
C ASN A 31 31.75 0.77 1.16
N SER A 32 30.51 0.67 1.67
CA SER A 32 29.79 -0.59 1.79
C SER A 32 28.98 -0.90 0.51
N PRO A 33 29.38 -1.88 -0.32
CA PRO A 33 28.66 -2.20 -1.55
C PRO A 33 27.24 -2.70 -1.29
N THR A 34 27.00 -3.33 -0.14
CA THR A 34 25.67 -3.80 0.27
C THR A 34 24.71 -2.63 0.49
N VAL A 35 25.18 -1.56 1.14
CA VAL A 35 24.39 -0.34 1.38
C VAL A 35 24.08 0.37 0.07
N LEU A 36 25.09 0.55 -0.79
CA LEU A 36 24.90 1.18 -2.10
C LEU A 36 23.92 0.38 -2.98
N THR A 37 24.03 -0.95 -2.97
CA THR A 37 23.10 -1.83 -3.71
C THR A 37 21.69 -1.73 -3.15
N ALA A 38 21.52 -1.66 -1.82
CA ALA A 38 20.22 -1.47 -1.20
C ALA A 38 19.58 -0.13 -1.60
N PHE A 39 20.32 0.98 -1.54
CA PHE A 39 19.82 2.29 -1.98
C PHE A 39 19.48 2.30 -3.48
N ALA A 40 20.32 1.71 -4.33
CA ALA A 40 20.05 1.59 -5.77
C ALA A 40 18.77 0.79 -6.04
N LEU A 41 18.58 -0.34 -5.35
CA LEU A 41 17.37 -1.15 -5.48
C LEU A 41 16.12 -0.36 -5.04
N LYS A 42 16.15 0.27 -3.86
CA LYS A 42 15.02 1.07 -3.36
C LYS A 42 14.70 2.24 -4.28
N PHE A 43 15.72 2.96 -4.74
CA PHE A 43 15.57 4.06 -5.68
C PHE A 43 14.89 3.62 -6.98
N THR A 44 15.35 2.51 -7.57
CA THR A 44 14.74 1.95 -8.79
C THR A 44 13.30 1.47 -8.56
N CYS A 45 13.03 0.79 -7.45
CA CYS A 45 11.68 0.38 -7.07
C CYS A 45 10.75 1.58 -6.89
N GLY A 46 11.18 2.61 -6.15
CA GLY A 46 10.42 3.84 -5.96
C GLY A 46 10.15 4.56 -7.28
N LEU A 47 11.15 4.66 -8.16
CA LEU A 47 11.02 5.40 -9.43
C LEU A 47 10.06 4.68 -10.39
N LEU A 48 10.19 3.36 -10.49
CA LEU A 48 9.29 2.54 -11.27
C LEU A 48 7.89 2.53 -10.67
N GLY A 49 7.75 2.37 -9.35
CA GLY A 49 6.48 2.42 -8.62
C GLY A 49 5.74 3.74 -8.86
N PHE A 50 6.43 4.87 -8.70
CA PHE A 50 5.89 6.20 -8.95
C PHE A 50 5.40 6.36 -10.40
N THR A 51 6.24 6.00 -11.38
CA THR A 51 5.91 6.10 -12.80
C THR A 51 4.72 5.20 -13.17
N LEU A 52 4.71 3.95 -12.69
CA LEU A 52 3.64 3.00 -12.97
C LEU A 52 2.34 3.38 -12.26
N LEU A 53 2.37 3.97 -11.06
CA LEU A 53 1.18 4.48 -10.39
C LEU A 53 0.57 5.66 -11.15
N ILE A 54 1.38 6.58 -11.70
CA ILE A 54 0.87 7.64 -12.61
C ILE A 54 0.18 7.00 -13.82
N CYS A 55 0.79 5.98 -14.42
CA CYS A 55 0.15 5.22 -15.50
C CYS A 55 -1.17 4.58 -15.06
N VAL A 56 -1.25 4.05 -13.83
CA VAL A 56 -2.50 3.53 -13.26
C VAL A 56 -3.56 4.63 -13.18
N PHE A 57 -3.24 5.81 -12.67
CA PHE A 57 -4.19 6.93 -12.60
C PHE A 57 -4.70 7.37 -13.97
N VAL A 58 -3.87 7.33 -15.00
CA VAL A 58 -4.24 7.74 -16.37
C VAL A 58 -5.02 6.65 -17.10
N PHE A 59 -4.61 5.38 -17.00
CA PHE A 59 -5.14 4.30 -17.84
C PHE A 59 -6.19 3.44 -17.17
N VAL A 60 -6.20 3.33 -15.83
CA VAL A 60 -7.16 2.50 -15.10
C VAL A 60 -8.41 3.33 -14.83
N LYS A 61 -9.43 3.11 -15.66
CA LYS A 61 -10.77 3.66 -15.40
C LYS A 61 -11.30 3.10 -14.10
N GLN A 62 -12.05 3.94 -13.38
CA GLN A 62 -12.73 3.56 -12.14
C GLN A 62 -13.43 2.20 -12.30
N ASN A 63 -13.14 1.28 -11.38
CA ASN A 63 -13.73 -0.04 -11.38
C ASN A 63 -15.24 0.08 -11.13
N GLN A 64 -16.03 0.00 -12.20
CA GLN A 64 -17.49 0.03 -12.14
C GLN A 64 -18.08 -1.10 -11.30
N ASN A 65 -17.31 -2.17 -11.06
CA ASN A 65 -17.70 -3.30 -10.24
C ASN A 65 -17.50 -3.08 -8.73
N LEU A 66 -16.88 -1.98 -8.33
CA LEU A 66 -16.65 -1.64 -6.93
C LEU A 66 -17.65 -0.54 -6.53
N HIS A 67 -18.23 -0.71 -5.35
CA HIS A 67 -19.07 0.33 -4.76
C HIS A 67 -18.30 1.66 -4.66
N LYS A 68 -18.99 2.78 -4.83
CA LYS A 68 -18.38 4.12 -4.88
C LYS A 68 -17.50 4.41 -3.66
N ASN A 69 -17.91 4.00 -2.47
CA ASN A 69 -17.14 4.18 -1.23
C ASN A 69 -15.79 3.44 -1.27
N ALA A 70 -15.80 2.15 -1.65
CA ALA A 70 -14.57 1.37 -1.77
C ALA A 70 -13.64 1.94 -2.84
N ASN A 71 -14.19 2.41 -3.98
CA ASN A 71 -13.40 3.08 -5.01
C ASN A 71 -12.71 4.34 -4.47
N ILE A 72 -13.40 5.17 -3.69
CA ILE A 72 -12.82 6.38 -3.09
C ILE A 72 -11.65 6.01 -2.16
N ILE A 73 -11.83 5.03 -1.28
CA ILE A 73 -10.77 4.59 -0.36
C ILE A 73 -9.60 3.99 -1.15
N LEU A 74 -9.88 3.24 -2.22
CA LEU A 74 -8.86 2.65 -3.08
C LEU A 74 -8.04 3.72 -3.83
N TYR A 75 -8.67 4.79 -4.30
CA TYR A 75 -7.96 5.94 -4.87
C TYR A 75 -7.11 6.67 -3.82
N ALA A 76 -7.63 6.83 -2.60
CA ALA A 76 -6.85 7.41 -1.50
C ALA A 76 -5.63 6.54 -1.19
N HIS A 77 -5.80 5.20 -1.18
CA HIS A 77 -4.71 4.24 -1.03
C HIS A 77 -3.65 4.41 -2.12
N TYR A 78 -4.03 4.43 -3.41
CA TYR A 78 -3.08 4.66 -4.50
C TYR A 78 -2.36 6.01 -4.42
N THR A 79 -3.04 7.05 -3.94
CA THR A 79 -2.45 8.38 -3.75
C THR A 79 -1.39 8.36 -2.64
N LEU A 80 -1.68 7.68 -1.52
CA LEU A 80 -0.73 7.57 -0.41
C LEU A 80 0.46 6.67 -0.77
N THR A 81 0.25 5.60 -1.55
CA THR A 81 1.36 4.81 -2.10
C THR A 81 2.18 5.63 -3.09
N LEU A 82 1.57 6.49 -3.91
CA LEU A 82 2.31 7.40 -4.80
C LEU A 82 3.20 8.37 -4.01
N VAL A 83 2.70 8.88 -2.87
CA VAL A 83 3.48 9.73 -1.95
C VAL A 83 4.63 8.93 -1.32
N ALA A 84 4.40 7.67 -0.91
CA ALA A 84 5.45 6.78 -0.43
C ALA A 84 6.55 6.58 -1.48
N SER A 85 6.17 6.23 -2.72
CA SER A 85 7.11 6.00 -3.82
C SER A 85 7.93 7.24 -4.14
N PHE A 86 7.29 8.41 -4.16
CA PHE A 86 7.98 9.69 -4.32
C PHE A 86 8.98 9.93 -3.18
N GLY A 87 8.56 9.71 -1.93
CA GLY A 87 9.41 9.82 -0.75
C GLY A 87 10.64 8.90 -0.84
N VAL A 88 10.45 7.63 -1.19
CA VAL A 88 11.53 6.64 -1.41
C VAL A 88 12.47 7.10 -2.51
N SER A 89 11.95 7.43 -3.70
CA SER A 89 12.77 7.87 -4.83
C SER A 89 13.60 9.10 -4.50
N PHE A 90 13.00 10.08 -3.83
CA PHE A 90 13.69 11.31 -3.48
C PHE A 90 14.71 11.07 -2.38
N ASN A 91 14.35 10.34 -1.33
CA ASN A 91 15.18 10.08 -0.17
C ASN A 91 16.38 9.16 -0.52
N ASP A 92 16.07 7.91 -0.87
CA ASP A 92 17.10 6.90 -1.14
C ASP A 92 17.89 7.24 -2.42
N GLY A 93 17.25 7.92 -3.39
CA GLY A 93 17.93 8.41 -4.59
C GLY A 93 18.95 9.50 -4.27
N PHE A 94 18.56 10.52 -3.49
CA PHE A 94 19.49 11.58 -3.10
C PHE A 94 20.66 11.02 -2.28
N ASP A 95 20.40 10.12 -1.33
CA ASP A 95 21.47 9.46 -0.57
C ASP A 95 22.38 8.61 -1.46
N LEU A 96 21.85 7.88 -2.44
CA LEU A 96 22.64 7.15 -3.43
C LEU A 96 23.57 8.07 -4.21
N PHE A 97 23.04 9.14 -4.80
CA PHE A 97 23.83 10.11 -5.58
C PHE A 97 24.90 10.79 -4.72
N ARG A 98 24.55 11.11 -3.47
CA ARG A 98 25.48 11.73 -2.53
C ARG A 98 26.64 10.81 -2.14
N LEU A 99 26.36 9.53 -1.87
CA LEU A 99 27.39 8.56 -1.47
C LEU A 99 28.25 8.08 -2.65
N THR A 100 27.78 8.22 -3.90
CA THR A 100 28.48 7.72 -5.10
C THR A 100 29.03 8.82 -6.00
N VAL A 101 28.19 9.73 -6.49
CA VAL A 101 28.53 10.72 -7.53
C VAL A 101 29.14 11.99 -6.94
N PHE A 102 28.60 12.49 -5.82
CA PHE A 102 29.09 13.73 -5.20
C PHE A 102 30.23 13.54 -4.22
N ARG A 103 30.81 12.34 -4.16
CA ARG A 103 31.96 12.04 -3.32
C ARG A 103 33.20 12.77 -3.86
N ARG A 104 33.76 13.66 -3.05
CA ARG A 104 35.06 14.30 -3.31
C ARG A 104 36.19 13.51 -2.69
N GLU A 105 37.41 13.77 -3.14
CA GLU A 105 38.62 13.22 -2.52
C GLU A 105 38.73 13.73 -1.08
N GLN A 106 39.04 12.83 -0.16
CA GLN A 106 39.12 13.14 1.26
C GLN A 106 40.31 14.05 1.53
N THR A 107 40.10 15.13 2.28
CA THR A 107 41.17 16.00 2.79
C THR A 107 41.22 15.90 4.31
N ASP A 108 42.34 16.29 4.93
CA ASP A 108 42.54 16.13 6.38
C ASP A 108 41.46 16.85 7.24
N SER A 109 40.79 17.85 6.68
CA SER A 109 39.74 18.63 7.37
C SER A 109 38.31 18.40 6.85
N ASP A 110 38.13 17.74 5.71
CA ASP A 110 36.81 17.53 5.08
C ASP A 110 36.68 16.08 4.61
N CYS A 111 35.58 15.45 5.00
CA CYS A 111 35.24 14.07 4.66
C CYS A 111 34.90 13.88 3.17
N GLY A 112 34.78 14.97 2.41
CA GLY A 112 34.45 14.94 1.00
C GLY A 112 33.00 14.53 0.72
N LEU A 113 32.16 14.48 1.77
CA LEU A 113 30.76 14.07 1.73
C LEU A 113 29.90 15.10 2.50
N PHE A 114 28.88 15.63 1.84
CA PHE A 114 28.00 16.61 2.49
C PHE A 114 27.12 15.96 3.57
N SER A 115 27.26 16.38 4.83
CA SER A 115 26.38 15.92 5.91
C SER A 115 25.00 16.57 5.79
N MET A 116 23.94 15.81 6.03
CA MET A 116 22.58 16.30 5.85
C MET A 116 22.08 16.94 7.15
N PRO A 117 21.62 18.20 7.18
CA PRO A 117 21.00 18.74 8.37
C PRO A 117 19.68 18.02 8.66
N ALA A 118 19.41 17.72 9.95
CA ALA A 118 18.23 16.94 10.36
C ALA A 118 16.90 17.57 9.91
N TYR A 119 16.80 18.91 9.84
CA TYR A 119 15.58 19.56 9.36
C TYR A 119 15.25 19.24 7.89
N ILE A 120 16.19 18.83 7.05
CA ILE A 120 15.86 18.35 5.69
C ILE A 120 15.62 16.84 5.74
N GLY A 121 16.57 16.10 6.32
CA GLY A 121 16.54 14.63 6.33
C GLY A 121 15.29 14.05 6.98
N VAL A 122 14.90 14.59 8.14
CA VAL A 122 13.73 14.13 8.89
C VAL A 122 12.45 14.38 8.09
N TRP A 123 12.26 15.57 7.51
CA TRP A 123 11.06 15.89 6.74
C TRP A 123 10.93 15.01 5.49
N CYS A 124 12.01 14.79 4.74
CA CYS A 124 12.00 13.86 3.61
C CYS A 124 11.63 12.44 4.05
N ARG A 125 12.17 11.96 5.17
CA ARG A 125 11.85 10.63 5.70
C ARG A 125 10.42 10.52 6.22
N LEU A 126 9.88 11.59 6.82
CA LEU A 126 8.49 11.64 7.29
C LEU A 126 7.49 11.54 6.14
N VAL A 127 7.81 12.05 4.94
CA VAL A 127 6.96 11.88 3.75
C VAL A 127 6.83 10.39 3.40
N THR A 128 7.94 9.66 3.36
CA THR A 128 7.93 8.20 3.13
C THR A 128 7.12 7.47 4.20
N PHE A 129 7.33 7.80 5.48
CA PHE A 129 6.56 7.20 6.58
C PHE A 129 5.07 7.51 6.49
N CYS A 130 4.70 8.75 6.13
CA CYS A 130 3.32 9.16 5.97
C CYS A 130 2.62 8.36 4.86
N GLY A 131 3.31 8.13 3.74
CA GLY A 131 2.81 7.29 2.65
C GLY A 131 2.60 5.84 3.08
N ASN A 132 3.60 5.23 3.74
CA ASN A 132 3.54 3.83 4.21
C ASN A 132 2.52 3.61 5.33
N ALA A 133 2.40 4.55 6.27
CA ALA A 133 1.35 4.49 7.28
C ALA A 133 -0.03 4.68 6.62
N GLY A 134 -0.11 5.56 5.63
CA GLY A 134 -1.34 5.82 4.88
C GLY A 134 -1.83 4.63 4.06
N SER A 135 -0.95 3.90 3.40
CA SER A 135 -1.29 2.66 2.68
C SER A 135 -1.86 1.61 3.64
N CYS A 136 -1.26 1.42 4.82
CA CYS A 136 -1.77 0.54 5.87
C CYS A 136 -3.17 0.97 6.36
N LEU A 137 -3.31 2.23 6.79
CA LEU A 137 -4.57 2.73 7.33
C LEU A 137 -5.71 2.71 6.32
N THR A 138 -5.42 2.92 5.03
CA THR A 138 -6.43 2.82 3.97
C THR A 138 -6.86 1.38 3.69
N ILE A 139 -5.99 0.39 3.88
CA ILE A 139 -6.39 -1.03 3.85
C ILE A 139 -7.32 -1.35 5.03
N THR A 140 -7.06 -0.80 6.22
CA THR A 140 -7.99 -0.89 7.35
C THR A 140 -9.34 -0.24 7.04
N ALA A 141 -9.33 0.94 6.43
CA ALA A 141 -10.56 1.60 5.99
C ALA A 141 -11.35 0.75 4.97
N LEU A 142 -10.66 0.08 4.03
CA LEU A 142 -11.27 -0.88 3.11
C LEU A 142 -11.85 -2.08 3.86
N ALA A 143 -11.14 -2.64 4.84
CA ALA A 143 -11.61 -3.76 5.65
C ALA A 143 -12.89 -3.40 6.43
N ILE A 144 -12.94 -2.20 7.02
CA ILE A 144 -14.13 -1.68 7.73
C ILE A 144 -15.29 -1.50 6.75
N GLU A 145 -15.05 -0.85 5.61
CA GLU A 145 -16.09 -0.56 4.63
C GLU A 145 -16.66 -1.84 4.01
N ARG A 146 -15.80 -2.82 3.69
CA ARG A 146 -16.22 -4.15 3.20
C ARG A 146 -16.94 -4.96 4.27
N SER A 147 -16.51 -4.89 5.52
CA SER A 147 -17.21 -5.52 6.65
C SER A 147 -18.62 -4.94 6.81
N TYR A 148 -18.74 -3.62 6.79
CA TYR A 148 -20.01 -2.93 6.89
C TYR A 148 -20.95 -3.30 5.72
N ALA A 149 -20.44 -3.30 4.49
CA ALA A 149 -21.20 -3.71 3.30
C ALA A 149 -21.65 -5.18 3.36
N THR A 150 -20.86 -6.06 3.97
CA THR A 150 -21.15 -7.50 4.07
C THR A 150 -22.20 -7.78 5.16
N PHE A 151 -22.05 -7.23 6.36
CA PHE A 151 -22.97 -7.48 7.47
C PHE A 151 -24.27 -6.70 7.37
N TYR A 152 -24.25 -5.48 6.82
CA TYR A 152 -25.40 -4.58 6.76
C TYR A 152 -25.90 -4.34 5.33
N ALA A 153 -25.79 -5.33 4.44
CA ALA A 153 -26.12 -5.20 3.01
C ALA A 153 -27.49 -4.53 2.74
N LYS A 154 -28.55 -4.90 3.49
CA LYS A 154 -29.89 -4.30 3.36
C LYS A 154 -29.94 -2.81 3.72
N THR A 155 -29.28 -2.44 4.82
CA THR A 155 -29.27 -1.06 5.33
C THR A 155 -28.33 -0.18 4.52
N TYR A 156 -27.24 -0.77 4.02
CA TYR A 156 -26.19 -0.11 3.26
C TYR A 156 -26.74 0.57 2.01
N GLU A 157 -27.54 -0.14 1.21
CA GLU A 157 -28.19 0.43 0.03
C GLU A 157 -29.30 1.42 0.39
N LYS A 158 -30.17 1.06 1.35
CA LYS A 158 -31.33 1.90 1.70
C LYS A 158 -30.92 3.29 2.17
N ARG A 159 -29.82 3.38 2.93
CA ARG A 159 -29.28 4.68 3.36
C ARG A 159 -28.51 5.41 2.27
N GLY A 160 -28.04 4.72 1.23
CA GLY A 160 -27.27 5.32 0.15
C GLY A 160 -26.12 6.18 0.68
N ASN A 161 -25.44 5.74 1.75
CA ASN A 161 -24.42 6.52 2.44
C ASN A 161 -23.19 6.70 1.53
N LYS A 162 -23.28 7.68 0.63
CA LYS A 162 -22.24 8.05 -0.37
C LYS A 162 -20.99 8.65 0.27
N ASN A 163 -21.03 8.93 1.58
CA ASN A 163 -20.00 9.68 2.30
C ASN A 163 -19.10 8.80 3.17
N LEU A 164 -19.42 7.51 3.39
CA LEU A 164 -18.63 6.66 4.28
C LEU A 164 -17.18 6.55 3.80
N GLY A 165 -16.97 6.34 2.50
CA GLY A 165 -15.62 6.26 1.93
C GLY A 165 -14.83 7.55 2.10
N VAL A 166 -15.49 8.71 1.88
CA VAL A 166 -14.87 10.03 2.04
C VAL A 166 -14.45 10.28 3.49
N VAL A 167 -15.35 9.99 4.44
CA VAL A 167 -15.07 10.17 5.88
C VAL A 167 -13.90 9.31 6.32
N LEU A 168 -13.88 8.03 5.92
CA LEU A 168 -12.77 7.13 6.24
C LEU A 168 -11.45 7.60 5.62
N SER A 169 -11.45 8.03 4.35
CA SER A 169 -10.23 8.55 3.71
C SER A 169 -9.70 9.82 4.39
N ILE A 170 -10.58 10.75 4.78
CA ILE A 170 -10.18 11.96 5.52
C ILE A 170 -9.58 11.58 6.88
N LEU A 171 -10.20 10.63 7.59
CA LEU A 171 -9.69 10.15 8.87
C LEU A 171 -8.31 9.51 8.72
N CYS A 172 -8.07 8.72 7.67
CA CYS A 172 -6.75 8.16 7.37
C CYS A 172 -5.71 9.26 7.16
N ILE A 173 -6.03 10.30 6.37
CA ILE A 173 -5.10 11.42 6.13
C ILE A 173 -4.77 12.15 7.44
N PHE A 174 -5.77 12.47 8.27
CA PHE A 174 -5.53 13.09 9.58
C PHE A 174 -4.68 12.20 10.50
N ALA A 175 -4.93 10.89 10.53
CA ALA A 175 -4.13 9.95 11.29
C ALA A 175 -2.68 9.90 10.81
N CYS A 176 -2.43 9.94 9.49
CA CYS A 176 -1.09 10.03 8.93
C CYS A 176 -0.35 11.30 9.37
N PHE A 177 -1.01 12.46 9.31
CA PHE A 177 -0.43 13.72 9.81
C PHE A 177 -0.13 13.67 11.30
N PHE A 178 -1.03 13.10 12.10
CA PHE A 178 -0.83 12.92 13.53
C PHE A 178 0.38 12.01 13.83
N ILE A 179 0.48 10.88 13.13
CA ILE A 179 1.62 9.95 13.26
C ILE A 179 2.93 10.65 12.88
N ALA A 180 2.96 11.36 11.75
CA ALA A 180 4.13 12.08 11.28
C ALA A 180 4.55 13.19 12.28
N ALA A 181 3.59 13.94 12.83
CA ALA A 181 3.85 14.95 13.86
C ALA A 181 4.34 14.31 15.18
N PHE A 182 3.77 13.18 15.58
CA PHE A 182 4.18 12.44 16.77
C PHE A 182 5.64 11.97 16.68
N ILE A 183 6.05 11.41 15.54
CA ILE A 183 7.44 11.02 15.27
C ILE A 183 8.35 12.26 15.15
N GLY A 184 7.92 13.26 14.36
CA GLY A 184 8.69 14.48 14.13
C GLY A 184 8.94 15.30 15.39
N SER A 185 8.02 15.30 16.35
CA SER A 185 8.18 16.02 17.62
C SER A 185 9.26 15.45 18.55
N SER A 186 9.73 14.22 18.31
CA SER A 186 10.91 13.65 19.00
C SER A 186 12.22 13.86 18.25
N ALA A 187 12.19 14.42 17.04
CA ALA A 187 13.40 14.60 16.26
C ALA A 187 14.24 15.79 16.75
N ASN A 188 15.55 15.59 16.85
CA ASN A 188 16.49 16.64 17.22
C ASN A 188 17.02 17.37 15.97
N PHE A 189 16.39 18.48 15.62
CA PHE A 189 16.69 19.23 14.38
C PHE A 189 18.05 19.94 14.37
N GLY A 190 18.76 20.01 15.50
CA GLY A 190 20.11 20.56 15.58
C GLY A 190 21.23 19.61 15.12
N ARG A 191 20.91 18.33 14.88
CA ARG A 191 21.89 17.31 14.50
C ARG A 191 22.16 17.29 13.00
N HIS A 192 23.39 16.91 12.64
CA HIS A 192 23.72 16.44 11.31
C HIS A 192 23.52 14.93 11.22
N LEU A 193 22.97 14.48 10.11
CA LEU A 193 22.66 13.09 9.87
C LEU A 193 23.55 12.53 8.76
N PRO A 194 23.99 11.27 8.90
CA PRO A 194 24.80 10.61 7.88
C PRO A 194 23.98 10.35 6.61
N MET A 195 22.65 10.34 6.69
CA MET A 195 21.71 10.08 5.61
C MET A 195 20.37 10.78 5.87
N GLN A 196 19.45 10.75 4.92
CA GLN A 196 18.08 11.23 5.10
C GLN A 196 17.26 10.23 5.95
N SER A 197 17.65 10.11 7.22
CA SER A 197 17.00 9.28 8.23
C SER A 197 16.28 10.12 9.29
N LEU A 198 15.61 9.44 10.21
CA LEU A 198 15.19 10.04 11.47
C LEU A 198 16.39 10.19 12.40
N THR A 199 16.30 11.11 13.37
CA THR A 199 17.33 11.24 14.41
C THR A 199 17.21 10.05 15.38
N PRO A 200 18.31 9.67 16.07
CA PRO A 200 18.30 8.57 17.03
C PRO A 200 17.20 8.69 18.09
N GLU A 201 16.87 9.90 18.53
CA GLU A 201 15.83 10.19 19.52
C GLU A 201 14.42 9.83 19.05
N ALA A 202 14.17 9.89 17.73
CA ALA A 202 12.89 9.54 17.14
C ALA A 202 12.73 8.04 16.83
N VAL A 203 13.81 7.25 16.95
CA VAL A 203 13.81 5.81 16.61
C VAL A 203 12.82 5.05 17.49
N HIS A 204 12.81 5.30 18.80
CA HIS A 204 11.91 4.59 19.72
C HIS A 204 10.42 4.83 19.40
N ARG A 205 10.03 6.08 19.14
CA ARG A 205 8.64 6.39 18.76
C ARG A 205 8.27 5.79 17.41
N THR A 206 9.22 5.76 16.48
CA THR A 206 9.04 5.15 15.16
C THR A 206 8.81 3.65 15.28
N ALA A 207 9.58 2.96 16.13
CA ALA A 207 9.41 1.54 16.41
C ALA A 207 8.01 1.25 16.98
N ILE A 208 7.56 2.01 18.00
CA ILE A 208 6.21 1.86 18.57
C ILE A 208 5.12 2.02 17.50
N VAL A 209 5.24 3.04 16.63
CA VAL A 209 4.28 3.24 15.55
C VAL A 209 4.31 2.08 14.56
N ALA A 210 5.49 1.59 14.18
CA ALA A 210 5.64 0.46 13.27
C ALA A 210 5.04 -0.83 13.85
N ASP A 211 5.23 -1.09 15.16
CA ASP A 211 4.64 -2.22 15.87
C ASP A 211 3.11 -2.16 15.83
N VAL A 212 2.53 -0.99 16.13
CA VAL A 212 1.08 -0.78 16.10
C VAL A 212 0.52 -0.98 14.70
N LEU A 213 1.16 -0.43 13.66
CA LEU A 213 0.74 -0.61 12.27
C LEU A 213 0.82 -2.08 11.84
N THR A 214 1.85 -2.81 12.29
CA THR A 214 2.01 -4.24 12.02
C THR A 214 0.89 -5.06 12.67
N VAL A 215 0.52 -4.74 13.91
CA VAL A 215 -0.62 -5.36 14.59
C VAL A 215 -1.93 -5.08 13.84
N ILE A 216 -2.13 -3.84 13.38
CA ILE A 216 -3.30 -3.46 12.57
C ILE A 216 -3.35 -4.24 11.25
N GLU A 217 -2.22 -4.43 10.56
CA GLU A 217 -2.13 -5.25 9.35
C GLU A 217 -2.54 -6.71 9.61
N PHE A 218 -2.08 -7.28 10.71
CA PHE A 218 -2.48 -8.64 11.10
C PHE A 218 -3.99 -8.74 11.34
N PHE A 219 -4.59 -7.75 12.01
CA PHE A 219 -6.05 -7.67 12.16
C PHE A 219 -6.78 -7.51 10.81
N ASN A 220 -6.27 -6.68 9.90
CA ASN A 220 -6.83 -6.52 8.55
C ASN A 220 -6.85 -7.87 7.82
N ALA A 221 -5.77 -8.65 7.91
CA ALA A 221 -5.68 -9.97 7.29
C ALA A 221 -6.75 -10.94 7.81
N ILE A 222 -6.94 -10.98 9.13
CA ILE A 222 -7.98 -11.81 9.76
C ILE A 222 -9.36 -11.38 9.27
N ILE A 223 -9.63 -10.07 9.23
CA ILE A 223 -10.92 -9.54 8.75
C ILE A 223 -11.16 -9.98 7.30
N PHE A 224 -10.20 -9.80 6.40
CA PHE A 224 -10.34 -10.21 5.00
C PHE A 224 -10.51 -11.73 4.85
N ALA A 225 -9.80 -12.54 5.63
CA ALA A 225 -9.94 -14.00 5.63
C ALA A 225 -11.35 -14.43 6.09
N VAL A 226 -11.86 -13.82 7.17
CA VAL A 226 -13.21 -14.07 7.68
C VAL A 226 -14.26 -13.63 6.66
N LEU A 227 -14.12 -12.44 6.07
CA LEU A 227 -15.04 -11.96 5.03
C LEU A 227 -15.04 -12.86 3.80
N TRP A 228 -13.87 -13.34 3.39
CA TRP A 228 -13.77 -14.30 2.29
C TRP A 228 -14.48 -15.62 2.62
N LEU A 229 -14.25 -16.18 3.81
CA LEU A 229 -14.89 -17.40 4.28
C LEU A 229 -16.42 -17.24 4.36
N LEU A 230 -16.92 -16.15 4.94
CA LEU A 230 -18.35 -15.86 5.03
C LEU A 230 -18.97 -15.75 3.64
N ASN A 231 -18.32 -15.03 2.71
CA ASN A 231 -18.78 -14.93 1.33
C ASN A 231 -18.81 -16.29 0.63
N PHE A 232 -17.82 -17.15 0.88
CA PHE A 232 -17.76 -18.51 0.35
C PHE A 232 -18.87 -19.41 0.93
N LEU A 233 -19.03 -19.43 2.26
CA LEU A 233 -20.04 -20.24 2.95
C LEU A 233 -21.46 -19.85 2.54
N TRP A 234 -21.74 -18.55 2.50
CA TRP A 234 -23.04 -18.10 2.03
C TRP A 234 -23.27 -18.52 0.57
N LYS A 235 -22.22 -18.64 -0.28
CA LYS A 235 -22.40 -18.93 -1.72
C LYS A 235 -22.97 -20.32 -1.88
N LYS A 236 -22.49 -21.24 -1.03
CA LYS A 236 -23.00 -22.61 -0.92
C LYS A 236 -24.46 -22.64 -0.42
N HIS A 237 -24.82 -21.83 0.57
CA HIS A 237 -26.16 -21.86 1.18
C HIS A 237 -27.27 -21.17 0.37
N THR A 238 -26.96 -20.11 -0.38
CA THR A 238 -27.97 -19.29 -1.09
C THR A 238 -28.34 -19.81 -2.47
N ASN A 239 -27.86 -21.00 -2.87
CA ASN A 239 -28.46 -21.75 -3.99
C ASN A 239 -29.93 -22.17 -3.70
N ARG A 240 -30.46 -21.86 -2.51
CA ARG A 240 -31.88 -21.97 -2.17
C ARG A 240 -32.70 -20.86 -2.85
N ILE A 241 -33.81 -21.27 -3.47
CA ILE A 241 -34.66 -20.50 -4.42
C ILE A 241 -35.25 -19.20 -3.82
N PHE A 242 -35.39 -19.08 -2.50
CA PHE A 242 -36.16 -18.04 -1.83
C PHE A 242 -35.49 -16.65 -1.66
N ALA A 243 -34.25 -16.43 -2.11
CA ALA A 243 -33.61 -15.12 -1.99
C ALA A 243 -34.06 -14.14 -3.08
N THR A 244 -34.45 -12.91 -2.68
CA THR A 244 -34.80 -11.81 -3.59
C THR A 244 -33.67 -11.50 -4.58
N LEU A 245 -34.01 -11.09 -5.82
CA LEU A 245 -33.04 -10.80 -6.88
C LEU A 245 -31.98 -9.76 -6.46
N THR A 246 -32.41 -8.68 -5.80
CA THR A 246 -31.52 -7.62 -5.27
C THR A 246 -30.46 -8.17 -4.33
N HIS A 247 -30.85 -9.07 -3.41
CA HIS A 247 -29.91 -9.70 -2.48
C HIS A 247 -28.90 -10.61 -3.20
N LYS A 248 -29.30 -11.29 -4.27
CA LYS A 248 -28.37 -12.09 -5.10
C LYS A 248 -27.36 -11.19 -5.82
N TYR A 249 -27.83 -10.08 -6.39
CA TYR A 249 -26.99 -9.11 -7.09
C TYR A 249 -25.94 -8.46 -6.16
N GLN A 250 -26.36 -7.90 -5.04
CA GLN A 250 -25.48 -7.29 -4.02
C GLN A 250 -24.35 -8.22 -3.59
N ARG A 251 -24.72 -9.48 -3.40
CA ARG A 251 -23.80 -10.48 -2.91
C ARG A 251 -22.79 -10.89 -3.96
N GLN A 252 -23.20 -10.96 -5.22
CA GLN A 252 -22.30 -11.18 -6.35
C GLN A 252 -21.35 -9.99 -6.54
N GLU A 253 -21.84 -8.76 -6.37
CA GLU A 253 -21.01 -7.56 -6.38
C GLU A 253 -19.98 -7.57 -5.24
N ASN A 254 -20.40 -7.85 -4.00
CA ASN A 254 -19.52 -7.94 -2.85
C ASN A 254 -18.47 -9.05 -3.02
N MET A 255 -18.87 -10.23 -3.51
CA MET A 255 -17.93 -11.32 -3.78
C MET A 255 -16.91 -10.92 -4.86
N ARG A 256 -17.35 -10.27 -5.94
CA ARG A 256 -16.44 -9.79 -7.00
C ARG A 256 -15.47 -8.73 -6.47
N SER A 257 -15.96 -7.81 -5.65
CA SER A 257 -15.16 -6.79 -4.97
C SER A 257 -14.10 -7.40 -4.06
N VAL A 258 -14.50 -8.32 -3.16
CA VAL A 258 -13.57 -9.01 -2.26
C VAL A 258 -12.54 -9.83 -3.05
N THR A 259 -12.93 -10.45 -4.17
CA THR A 259 -11.99 -11.19 -5.03
C THR A 259 -10.91 -10.30 -5.63
N ILE A 260 -11.20 -9.02 -5.89
CA ILE A 260 -10.22 -8.05 -6.41
C ILE A 260 -9.35 -7.48 -5.28
N LEU A 261 -9.95 -7.22 -4.11
CA LEU A 261 -9.26 -6.60 -2.97
C LEU A 261 -8.41 -7.59 -2.17
N LEU A 262 -8.76 -8.88 -2.16
CA LEU A 262 -8.05 -9.88 -1.37
C LEU A 262 -6.59 -10.06 -1.83
N PRO A 263 -6.27 -10.22 -3.13
CA PRO A 263 -4.87 -10.32 -3.57
C PRO A 263 -4.06 -9.07 -3.24
N LEU A 264 -4.69 -7.89 -3.31
CA LEU A 264 -4.08 -6.62 -2.93
C LEU A 264 -3.73 -6.61 -1.43
N ALA A 265 -4.67 -7.00 -0.56
CA ALA A 265 -4.45 -7.07 0.87
C ALA A 265 -3.40 -8.13 1.24
N VAL A 266 -3.42 -9.29 0.59
CA VAL A 266 -2.41 -10.34 0.78
C VAL A 266 -1.02 -9.84 0.37
N LEU A 267 -0.89 -9.18 -0.79
CA LEU A 267 0.38 -8.62 -1.24
C LEU A 267 0.95 -7.62 -0.22
N HIS A 268 0.12 -6.68 0.25
CA HIS A 268 0.53 -5.69 1.25
C HIS A 268 0.96 -6.35 2.57
N LEU A 269 0.14 -7.29 3.06
CA LEU A 269 0.40 -8.02 4.30
C LEU A 269 1.71 -8.81 4.21
N THR A 270 1.92 -9.57 3.14
CA THR A 270 3.10 -10.40 2.96
C THR A 270 4.37 -9.54 2.96
N ILE A 271 4.38 -8.42 2.24
CA ILE A 271 5.55 -7.54 2.20
C ILE A 271 5.75 -6.83 3.55
N SER A 272 4.68 -6.33 4.16
CA SER A 272 4.75 -5.63 5.46
C SER A 272 5.27 -6.53 6.58
N ILE A 273 4.72 -7.75 6.72
CA ILE A 273 5.18 -8.73 7.72
C ILE A 273 6.63 -9.13 7.44
N THR A 274 6.98 -9.37 6.18
CA THR A 274 8.35 -9.77 5.83
C THR A 274 9.34 -8.65 6.14
N ALA A 275 9.02 -7.39 5.81
CA ALA A 275 9.84 -6.23 6.13
C ALA A 275 10.01 -6.06 7.65
N PHE A 276 8.92 -6.21 8.41
CA PHE A 276 8.94 -6.16 9.87
C PHE A 276 9.85 -7.24 10.46
N LEU A 277 9.63 -8.51 10.10
CA LEU A 277 10.43 -9.63 10.62
C LEU A 277 11.91 -9.49 10.26
N LEU A 278 12.23 -9.08 9.03
CA LEU A 278 13.62 -8.89 8.61
C LEU A 278 14.32 -7.79 9.40
N THR A 279 13.60 -6.71 9.69
CA THR A 279 14.09 -5.56 10.47
C THR A 279 14.25 -5.92 11.94
N GLU A 280 13.23 -6.52 12.56
CA GLU A 280 13.25 -6.93 13.98
C GLU A 280 14.28 -8.02 14.27
N ILE A 281 14.33 -9.08 13.47
CA ILE A 281 15.35 -10.12 13.65
C ILE A 281 16.75 -9.51 13.46
N GLY A 282 16.91 -8.57 12.52
CA GLY A 282 18.19 -7.91 12.32
C GLY A 282 18.58 -6.98 13.45
N SER A 283 17.62 -6.23 14.02
CA SER A 283 17.86 -5.28 15.11
C SER A 283 18.13 -6.01 16.44
N MET A 284 17.56 -7.20 16.67
CA MET A 284 17.83 -8.00 17.87
C MET A 284 19.32 -8.39 18.01
N TYR A 285 20.04 -8.54 16.91
CA TYR A 285 21.47 -8.85 16.92
C TYR A 285 22.37 -7.61 16.82
N ALA A 286 21.79 -6.41 16.72
CA ALA A 286 22.54 -5.17 16.68
C ALA A 286 22.82 -4.68 18.12
N HIS A 287 24.09 -4.41 18.42
CA HIS A 287 24.54 -3.87 19.70
C HIS A 287 24.60 -2.33 19.69
N THR A 288 24.70 -1.72 18.51
CA THR A 288 24.80 -0.27 18.34
C THR A 288 23.67 0.29 17.47
N ASN A 289 23.34 1.57 17.66
CA ASN A 289 22.32 2.25 16.83
C ASN A 289 22.72 2.33 15.35
N GLN A 290 24.01 2.33 15.05
CA GLN A 290 24.56 2.31 13.69
C GLN A 290 24.32 0.96 13.00
N GLU A 291 24.49 -0.15 13.73
CA GLU A 291 24.14 -1.49 13.23
C GLU A 291 22.65 -1.60 12.97
N VAL A 292 21.81 -1.09 13.89
CA VAL A 292 20.35 -1.04 13.68
C VAL A 292 20.01 -0.27 12.40
N LEU A 293 20.62 0.91 12.20
CA LEU A 293 20.41 1.73 11.01
C LEU A 293 20.89 1.00 9.74
N PHE A 294 22.04 0.33 9.79
CA PHE A 294 22.56 -0.50 8.69
C PHE A 294 21.59 -1.62 8.33
N VAL A 295 21.04 -2.32 9.33
CA VAL A 295 20.02 -3.35 9.16
C VAL A 295 18.77 -2.77 8.50
N ILE A 296 18.25 -1.64 8.99
CA ILE A 296 17.07 -0.98 8.42
C ILE A 296 17.31 -0.63 6.94
N ILE A 297 18.46 -0.06 6.58
CA ILE A 297 18.76 0.29 5.18
C ILE A 297 18.75 -0.95 4.30
N THR A 298 19.45 -2.01 4.73
CA THR A 298 19.70 -3.18 3.90
C THR A 298 18.51 -4.14 3.82
N ARG A 299 17.63 -4.15 4.83
CA ARG A 299 16.52 -5.12 4.95
C ARG A 299 15.13 -4.53 4.77
N ASP A 300 15.02 -3.22 4.59
CA ASP A 300 13.75 -2.57 4.27
C ASP A 300 13.35 -2.87 2.82
N ILE A 301 12.49 -3.87 2.68
CA ILE A 301 11.91 -4.32 1.40
C ILE A 301 10.57 -3.66 1.11
N TYR A 302 10.10 -2.71 1.92
CA TYR A 302 8.80 -2.08 1.74
C TYR A 302 8.63 -1.39 0.37
N PRO A 303 9.65 -0.73 -0.21
CA PRO A 303 9.59 -0.18 -1.57
C PRO A 303 9.24 -1.20 -2.67
N LEU A 304 9.41 -2.49 -2.41
CA LEU A 304 8.97 -3.53 -3.33
C LEU A 304 7.44 -3.54 -3.48
N TYR A 305 6.69 -3.23 -2.42
CA TYR A 305 5.24 -3.11 -2.47
C TYR A 305 4.79 -2.00 -3.42
N ASP A 306 5.41 -0.83 -3.30
CA ASP A 306 5.17 0.35 -4.13
C ASP A 306 5.35 0.05 -5.64
N PHE A 307 6.30 -0.82 -5.97
CA PHE A 307 6.51 -1.31 -7.33
C PHE A 307 5.51 -2.40 -7.74
N LEU A 308 5.30 -3.42 -6.90
CA LEU A 308 4.47 -4.58 -7.23
C LEU A 308 2.98 -4.24 -7.34
N LEU A 309 2.50 -3.26 -6.55
CA LEU A 309 1.13 -2.80 -6.56
C LEU A 309 0.65 -2.36 -7.96
N PRO A 310 1.25 -1.33 -8.60
CA PRO A 310 0.81 -0.89 -9.92
C PRO A 310 1.05 -1.94 -11.00
N VAL A 311 2.10 -2.78 -10.89
CA VAL A 311 2.30 -3.92 -11.80
C VAL A 311 1.11 -4.88 -11.74
N TYR A 312 0.67 -5.24 -10.53
CA TYR A 312 -0.51 -6.09 -10.33
C TYR A 312 -1.76 -5.46 -10.94
N LEU A 313 -2.00 -4.17 -10.70
CA LEU A 313 -3.18 -3.46 -11.20
C LEU A 313 -3.21 -3.35 -12.73
N LEU A 314 -2.07 -3.01 -13.36
CA LEU A 314 -1.95 -2.93 -14.81
C LEU A 314 -2.14 -4.31 -15.46
N CYS A 315 -1.53 -5.37 -14.88
CA CYS A 315 -1.74 -6.74 -15.32
C CYS A 315 -3.20 -7.17 -15.20
N TYR A 316 -3.87 -6.83 -14.09
CA TYR A 316 -5.28 -7.12 -13.87
C TYR A 316 -6.16 -6.45 -14.92
N GLU A 317 -5.98 -5.16 -15.17
CA GLU A 317 -6.75 -4.42 -16.18
C GLU A 317 -6.47 -4.89 -17.60
N PHE A 318 -5.23 -5.24 -17.92
CA PHE A 318 -4.88 -5.82 -19.22
C PHE A 318 -5.59 -7.17 -19.45
N LYS A 319 -5.59 -8.05 -18.44
CA LYS A 319 -6.32 -9.33 -18.50
C LYS A 319 -7.82 -9.12 -18.65
N LYS A 320 -8.40 -8.19 -17.88
CA LYS A 320 -9.82 -7.82 -17.96
C LYS A 320 -10.20 -7.33 -19.36
N ARG A 321 -9.42 -6.43 -19.96
CA ARG A 321 -9.65 -5.94 -21.33
C ARG A 321 -9.57 -7.06 -22.37
N LYS A 322 -8.62 -7.99 -22.22
CA LYS A 322 -8.53 -9.16 -23.11
C LYS A 322 -9.78 -10.03 -23.04
N VAL A 323 -10.30 -10.31 -21.84
CA VAL A 323 -11.52 -11.09 -21.67
C VAL A 323 -12.71 -10.37 -22.30
N THR A 324 -12.92 -9.09 -22.01
CA THR A 324 -14.02 -8.32 -22.62
C THR A 324 -13.92 -8.24 -24.14
N ASN A 325 -12.71 -8.09 -24.70
CA ASN A 325 -12.50 -8.09 -26.15
C ASN A 325 -12.78 -9.46 -26.77
N TYR A 326 -12.52 -10.55 -26.05
CA TYR A 326 -12.84 -11.90 -26.50
C TYR A 326 -14.36 -12.14 -26.50
N ASP A 327 -15.04 -11.76 -25.42
CA ASP A 327 -16.50 -11.87 -25.30
C ASP A 327 -17.20 -11.05 -26.40
N ASN A 328 -16.79 -9.80 -26.61
CA ASN A 328 -17.34 -8.95 -27.68
C ASN A 328 -17.11 -9.54 -29.09
N LYS A 329 -15.97 -10.21 -29.32
CA LYS A 329 -15.70 -10.90 -30.59
C LYS A 329 -16.57 -12.14 -30.75
N ASN A 330 -16.79 -12.89 -29.68
CA ASN A 330 -17.66 -14.06 -29.68
C ASN A 330 -19.12 -13.65 -29.93
N ASP A 331 -19.59 -12.58 -29.29
CA ASP A 331 -20.92 -12.03 -29.51
C ASP A 331 -21.09 -11.54 -30.95
N SER A 332 -20.08 -10.83 -31.49
CA SER A 332 -20.08 -10.41 -32.90
C SER A 332 -20.08 -11.61 -33.86
N PHE A 333 -19.40 -12.69 -33.51
CA PHE A 333 -19.36 -13.92 -34.30
C PHE A 333 -20.69 -14.67 -34.25
N MET A 334 -21.30 -14.83 -33.07
CA MET A 334 -22.62 -15.44 -32.90
C MET A 334 -23.72 -14.66 -33.64
N ALA A 335 -23.66 -13.32 -33.56
CA ALA A 335 -24.55 -12.44 -34.33
C ALA A 335 -24.40 -12.66 -35.85
N LYS A 336 -23.17 -12.83 -36.35
CA LYS A 336 -22.91 -13.14 -37.77
C LYS A 336 -23.41 -14.53 -38.19
N MET A 337 -23.47 -15.48 -37.26
CA MET A 337 -24.02 -16.82 -37.52
C MET A 337 -25.55 -16.88 -37.40
N GLY A 338 -26.23 -15.75 -37.19
CA GLY A 338 -27.69 -15.70 -37.04
C GLY A 338 -28.18 -16.27 -35.71
N VAL A 339 -27.28 -16.59 -34.77
CA VAL A 339 -27.63 -17.01 -33.42
C VAL A 339 -27.90 -15.76 -32.60
N ASN A 340 -29.17 -15.34 -32.57
CA ASN A 340 -29.60 -14.13 -31.89
C ASN A 340 -29.81 -14.41 -30.38
N ILE A 341 -28.71 -14.51 -29.62
CA ILE A 341 -28.72 -14.87 -28.18
C ILE A 341 -29.55 -13.88 -27.34
N SER A 342 -29.66 -12.61 -27.75
CA SER A 342 -30.50 -11.63 -27.04
C SER A 342 -31.98 -12.02 -27.01
N GLN A 343 -32.45 -12.72 -28.05
CA GLN A 343 -33.85 -13.11 -28.17
C GLN A 343 -34.26 -14.19 -27.16
N GLU A 344 -33.34 -15.05 -26.73
CA GLU A 344 -33.60 -16.05 -25.67
C GLU A 344 -33.59 -15.46 -24.26
N GLN A 345 -32.71 -14.50 -23.96
CA GLN A 345 -32.71 -13.83 -22.65
C GLN A 345 -33.97 -12.98 -22.46
N ASP A 346 -34.37 -12.24 -23.50
CA ASP A 346 -35.61 -11.45 -23.46
C ASP A 346 -36.84 -12.36 -23.34
N GLY A 347 -36.86 -13.50 -24.04
CA GLY A 347 -37.93 -14.50 -23.92
C GLY A 347 -38.07 -15.07 -22.50
N HIS A 348 -36.97 -15.29 -21.77
CA HIS A 348 -37.03 -15.74 -20.38
C HIS A 348 -37.55 -14.64 -19.42
N PHE A 349 -37.16 -13.38 -19.64
CA PHE A 349 -37.70 -12.27 -18.85
C PHE A 349 -39.18 -11.98 -19.16
N GLU A 350 -39.56 -12.10 -20.43
CA GLU A 350 -40.95 -11.96 -20.88
C GLU A 350 -41.82 -13.11 -20.35
N MET A 351 -41.32 -14.34 -20.35
CA MET A 351 -41.99 -15.49 -19.72
C MET A 351 -42.18 -15.28 -18.21
N LEU A 352 -41.15 -14.82 -17.50
CA LEU A 352 -41.28 -14.49 -16.08
C LEU A 352 -42.28 -13.37 -15.84
N LYS A 353 -42.26 -12.32 -16.66
CA LYS A 353 -43.22 -11.21 -16.60
C LYS A 353 -44.65 -11.73 -16.77
N ASN A 354 -44.89 -12.54 -17.79
CA ASN A 354 -46.20 -13.16 -18.04
C ASN A 354 -46.65 -14.06 -16.89
N MET A 355 -45.74 -14.79 -16.24
CA MET A 355 -46.08 -15.59 -15.06
C MET A 355 -46.48 -14.73 -13.84
N PHE A 356 -45.85 -13.57 -13.65
CA PHE A 356 -46.22 -12.66 -12.58
C PHE A 356 -47.55 -11.96 -12.87
N ASP A 357 -47.73 -11.46 -14.08
CA ASP A 357 -48.96 -10.78 -14.51
C ASP A 357 -50.17 -11.74 -14.38
N ALA A 358 -50.03 -13.00 -14.82
CA ALA A 358 -51.08 -14.02 -14.67
C ALA A 358 -51.41 -14.38 -13.22
N GLN A 359 -50.47 -14.22 -12.28
CA GLN A 359 -50.72 -14.41 -10.85
C GLN A 359 -51.46 -13.24 -10.21
N PHE A 360 -51.27 -12.02 -10.72
CA PHE A 360 -52.00 -10.83 -10.26
C PHE A 360 -53.46 -10.86 -10.72
N ASP A 361 -53.72 -11.26 -11.96
CA ASP A 361 -55.09 -11.36 -12.49
C ASP A 361 -55.94 -12.39 -11.72
N LYS A 362 -55.34 -13.52 -11.33
CA LYS A 362 -56.03 -14.55 -10.51
C LYS A 362 -56.37 -14.14 -9.08
N ARG A 363 -55.81 -13.04 -8.58
CA ARG A 363 -56.15 -12.49 -7.24
C ARG A 363 -57.14 -11.32 -7.33
N ALA A 364 -57.34 -10.77 -8.52
CA ALA A 364 -58.27 -9.67 -8.76
C ALA A 364 -59.68 -10.17 -9.11
N ALA A 365 -59.81 -11.42 -9.54
CA ALA A 365 -61.06 -12.18 -9.64
C ALA A 365 -61.29 -12.98 -8.35
#